data_AF-A0A5J6SY12-F1
#
_entry.id   AF-A0A5J6SY12-F1
#
_cell.length_a   1.000
_cell.length_b   1.000
_cell.length_c   1.000
_cell.angle_alpha   90.00
_cell.angle_beta   90.00
_cell.angle_gamma   90.00
#
_symmetry.space_group_name_H-M   'P 1'
#
loop_
_entity.id
_entity.type
_entity.pdbx_description
1 polymer ?
#
loop_
_entity_poly.entity_id
_entity_poly.type
_entity_poly.pdbx_seq_one_letter_code
_entity_poly.pdbx_strand_id
1 'polypeptide(L)' 'MIPKESKIEEKRDNMIEDLVNKGIFKIDGKQLYELNFYELTKEYIIEEES' A
#
# COMPACT_ATOMS: atom_id res chain seq x y z
N MET A 1 -0.09 -19.75 16.11
CA MET A 1 -0.42 -19.50 14.69
C MET A 1 -0.64 -18.01 14.55
N ILE A 2 0.20 -17.29 13.79
CA ILE A 2 -0.07 -15.88 13.47
C ILE A 2 -1.10 -15.91 12.34
N PRO A 3 -2.29 -15.30 12.50
CA PRO A 3 -3.31 -15.28 11.46
C PRO A 3 -2.73 -14.63 10.19
N LYS A 4 -2.98 -15.25 9.02
CA LYS A 4 -2.48 -14.75 7.73
C LYS A 4 -2.97 -13.33 7.43
N GLU A 5 -4.11 -12.92 8.00
CA GLU A 5 -4.66 -11.57 7.89
C GLU A 5 -3.71 -10.50 8.45
N SER A 6 -3.06 -10.75 9.61
CA SER A 6 -2.11 -9.78 10.18
C SER A 6 -0.95 -9.44 9.26
N LYS A 7 -0.47 -10.39 8.44
CA LYS A 7 0.66 -10.12 7.54
C LYS A 7 0.29 -9.23 6.36
N ILE A 8 -0.97 -9.23 5.95
CA ILE A 8 -1.43 -8.41 4.83
C ILE A 8 -1.68 -6.98 5.32
N GLU A 9 -2.26 -6.84 6.51
CA GLU A 9 -2.45 -5.54 7.16
C GLU A 9 -1.11 -4.86 7.44
N GLU A 10 -0.14 -5.59 8.00
CA GLU A 10 1.21 -5.04 8.26
C GLU A 10 1.90 -4.58 6.97
N LYS A 11 1.78 -5.35 5.87
CA LYS A 11 2.31 -4.94 4.56
C LYS A 11 1.61 -3.71 4.00
N ARG A 12 0.28 -3.61 4.18
CA ARG A 12 -0.50 -2.44 3.77
C ARG A 12 -0.01 -1.19 4.49
N ASP A 13 0.14 -1.27 5.80
CA ASP A 13 0.55 -0.13 6.61
C ASP A 13 1.97 0.32 6.25
N ASN A 14 2.90 -0.62 6.06
CA ASN A 14 4.25 -0.33 5.58
C ASN A 14 4.24 0.36 4.20
N MET A 15 3.37 -0.06 3.27
CA MET A 15 3.24 0.59 1.96
C MET A 15 2.69 2.01 2.07
N ILE A 16 1.68 2.22 2.94
CA ILE A 16 1.12 3.56 3.15
C ILE A 16 2.21 4.48 3.72
N GLU A 17 3.00 4.00 4.68
CA GLU A 17 4.10 4.76 5.26
C GLU A 17 5.15 5.15 4.21
N ASP A 18 5.56 4.22 3.34
CA ASP A 18 6.51 4.50 2.25
C ASP A 18 5.98 5.57 1.28
N LEU A 19 4.71 5.45 0.87
CA LEU A 19 4.06 6.41 -0.01
C LEU A 19 3.96 7.80 0.63
N VAL A 20 3.60 7.87 1.92
CA VAL A 20 3.54 9.13 2.68
C VAL A 20 4.93 9.76 2.78
N ASN A 21 5.97 8.97 3.04
CA ASN A 21 7.36 9.44 3.06
C ASN A 21 7.82 9.98 1.69
N LYS A 22 7.30 9.42 0.59
CA LYS A 22 7.49 9.91 -0.78
C LYS A 22 6.64 11.16 -1.10
N GLY A 23 5.81 11.62 -0.16
CA GLY A 23 4.90 12.77 -0.36
C GLY A 23 3.64 12.43 -1.17
N ILE A 24 3.34 11.14 -1.35
CA ILE A 24 2.13 10.65 -1.98
C ILE A 24 1.09 10.42 -0.89
N PHE A 25 -0.04 11.11 -0.98
CA PHE A 25 -1.15 10.97 -0.01
C PHE A 25 -2.42 10.43 -0.64
N LYS A 26 -2.47 10.42 -1.98
CA LYS A 26 -3.62 10.01 -2.77
C LYS A 26 -3.17 9.28 -4.01
N ILE A 27 -3.94 8.27 -4.40
CA ILE A 27 -3.81 7.53 -5.65
C ILE A 27 -5.18 7.55 -6.31
N ASP A 28 -5.23 7.86 -7.60
CA ASP A 28 -6.48 7.93 -8.38
C ASP A 28 -7.60 8.73 -7.68
N GLY A 29 -7.22 9.87 -7.07
CA GLY A 29 -8.14 10.75 -6.34
C GLY A 29 -8.61 10.25 -4.97
N LYS A 30 -8.30 9.02 -4.57
CA LYS A 30 -8.62 8.42 -3.26
C LYS A 30 -7.46 8.55 -2.29
N GLN A 31 -7.72 8.72 -0.99
CA GLN A 31 -6.65 8.74 0.01
C GLN A 31 -6.07 7.34 0.23
N LEU A 32 -4.78 7.24 0.55
CA LEU A 32 -4.10 5.95 0.77
C LEU A 32 -4.78 5.08 1.83
N TYR A 33 -5.27 5.70 2.91
CA TYR A 33 -5.97 5.01 4.00
C TYR A 33 -7.35 4.48 3.59
N GLU A 34 -7.92 4.97 2.48
CA GLU A 34 -9.18 4.46 1.90
C GLU A 34 -8.93 3.27 0.97
N LEU A 35 -7.69 3.02 0.57
CA LEU A 35 -7.32 1.94 -0.34
C LEU A 35 -7.03 0.64 0.42
N ASN A 36 -7.39 -0.47 -0.20
CA ASN A 36 -7.00 -1.80 0.27
C ASN A 36 -5.61 -2.18 -0.27
N PHE A 37 -5.02 -3.24 0.29
CA PHE A 37 -3.68 -3.72 -0.11
C PHE A 37 -3.55 -3.94 -1.63
N TYR A 38 -4.56 -4.52 -2.28
CA TYR A 38 -4.52 -4.78 -3.73
C TYR A 38 -4.51 -3.48 -4.56
N GLU A 39 -5.33 -2.49 -4.17
CA GLU A 39 -5.34 -1.18 -4.83
C GLU A 39 -4.00 -0.45 -4.66
N LEU A 40 -3.38 -0.54 -3.47
CA LEU A 40 -2.05 0.03 -3.23
C LEU A 40 -0.96 -0.67 -4.06
N THR A 41 -1.02 -2.00 -4.19
CA THR A 41 -0.04 -2.77 -4.95
C THR A 41 -0.14 -2.57 -6.46
N LYS A 42 -1.31 -2.26 -7.00
CA LYS A 42 -1.47 -2.04 -8.44
C LYS A 42 -0.59 -0.92 -8.97
N GLU A 43 -0.44 0.14 -8.19
CA GLU A 43 0.36 1.31 -8.56
C GLU A 43 1.82 1.14 -8.15
N TYR A 44 2.08 0.39 -7.05
CA TYR A 44 3.43 0.20 -6.52
C TYR A 44 4.24 -0.89 -7.26
N ILE A 45 3.60 -1.95 -7.76
CA ILE A 45 4.28 -3.07 -8.44
C ILE A 45 4.78 -2.66 -9.85
N ILE A 46 4.36 -1.51 -10.36
CA ILE A 46 4.83 -1.01 -11.66
C ILE A 46 6.33 -0.62 -11.60
N GLU A 47 6.93 -0.45 -10.42
CA GLU A 47 8.35 -0.09 -10.27
C GLU A 47 9.33 -1.26 -10.04
N GLU A 48 8.88 -2.53 -9.95
CA GLU A 48 9.78 -3.71 -9.79
C GLU A 48 9.91 -4.59 -11.06
N GLU A 49 9.51 -4.10 -12.23
CA GLU A 49 9.74 -4.76 -13.54
C GLU A 49 10.48 -3.87 -14.56
N SER A 50 11.46 -3.05 -14.15
CA SER A 50 12.35 -2.33 -15.08
C SER A 50 13.82 -2.35 -14.68
#